data_AF-A0A1T5LV47-F1
#
_entry.id   AF-A0A1T5LV47-F1
#
_cell.length_a   1.000
_cell.length_b   1.000
_cell.length_c   1.000
_cell.angle_alpha   90.00
_cell.angle_beta   90.00
_cell.angle_gamma   90.00
#
_symmetry.space_group_name_H-M   'P 1'
#
loop_
_entity.id
_entity.type
_entity.pdbx_description
1 polymer ?
#
loop_
_entity_poly.entity_id
_entity_poly.type
_entity_poly.pdbx_seq_one_letter_code
_entity_poly.pdbx_strand_id
1 'polypeptide(L)'
;MNITVDEFNLLENEVLNKVLYFSLRDDYSNEVSRAKNMFKTIIERNSYSYDEKNFTAWLLWDYKLENKNNFFEEYKRINGNKIIKNQYDMLESLINSYLSIYEFEFHKKDEKLIDIFSKKELNIKRSIKEINSNDLLLGRVVEFRGENFVLDDYLILDKAFRNSIEKSFYEKFKNYKEKKGIYEIQEFVKENSLLLYSFADIIDDLAKKQVEDNNEYSVFQSNYAVLNHNFIYEALLENKNIELDYRENNSSYYIMYEEEKKKILGEIVLFKDKLEIECISQIDNDKAKEIIEKLANDSIKHISDEFITIDDLI
;
A
#
# COMPACT_ATOMS: atom_id res chain seq x y z
N MET A 1 10.81 -35.76 -12.51
CA MET A 1 10.35 -35.29 -13.83
C MET A 1 10.27 -33.79 -13.72
N ASN A 2 11.10 -33.04 -14.45
CA ASN A 2 11.18 -31.59 -14.31
C ASN A 2 9.97 -30.96 -14.98
N ILE A 3 9.11 -30.29 -14.20
CA ILE A 3 7.99 -29.50 -14.72
C ILE A 3 8.53 -28.20 -15.34
N THR A 4 7.95 -27.75 -16.45
CA THR A 4 8.24 -26.43 -17.03
C THR A 4 7.50 -25.33 -16.25
N VAL A 5 7.89 -24.07 -16.44
CA VAL A 5 7.18 -22.93 -15.83
C VAL A 5 5.73 -22.85 -16.35
N ASP A 6 5.52 -23.07 -17.65
CA ASP A 6 4.18 -23.04 -18.24
C ASP A 6 3.27 -24.16 -17.70
N GLU A 7 3.81 -25.37 -17.55
CA GLU A 7 3.09 -26.49 -16.95
C GLU A 7 2.75 -26.22 -15.47
N PHE A 8 3.67 -25.59 -14.72
CA PHE A 8 3.42 -25.16 -13.35
C PHE A 8 2.28 -24.15 -13.30
N ASN A 9 2.36 -23.07 -14.08
CA ASN A 9 1.37 -22.00 -14.11
C ASN A 9 -0.02 -22.52 -14.51
N LEU A 10 -0.10 -23.43 -15.49
CA LEU A 10 -1.37 -24.06 -15.88
C LEU A 10 -2.00 -24.85 -14.72
N LEU A 11 -1.20 -25.65 -14.04
CA LEU A 11 -1.66 -26.49 -12.93
C LEU A 11 -2.01 -25.65 -11.69
N GLU A 12 -1.21 -24.65 -11.37
CA GLU A 12 -1.46 -23.65 -10.33
C GLU A 12 -2.81 -22.99 -10.57
N ASN A 13 -3.00 -22.37 -11.75
CA ASN A 13 -4.25 -21.71 -12.10
C ASN A 13 -5.46 -22.64 -12.04
N GLU A 14 -5.31 -23.90 -12.45
CA GLU A 14 -6.40 -24.87 -12.35
C GLU A 14 -6.81 -25.12 -10.89
N VAL A 15 -5.84 -25.31 -9.99
CA VAL A 15 -6.10 -25.55 -8.57
C VAL A 15 -6.63 -24.29 -7.88
N LEU A 16 -6.03 -23.12 -8.13
CA LEU A 16 -6.46 -21.83 -7.58
C LEU A 16 -7.91 -21.54 -7.94
N ASN A 17 -8.28 -21.67 -9.21
CA ASN A 17 -9.65 -21.44 -9.64
C ASN A 17 -10.64 -22.39 -8.96
N LYS A 18 -10.29 -23.68 -8.79
CA LYS A 18 -11.16 -24.63 -8.08
C LYS A 18 -11.37 -24.24 -6.62
N VAL A 19 -10.33 -23.78 -5.94
CA VAL A 19 -10.40 -23.34 -4.54
C VAL A 19 -11.17 -22.03 -4.42
N LEU A 20 -10.98 -21.09 -5.35
CA LEU A 20 -11.73 -19.85 -5.41
C LEU A 20 -13.23 -20.10 -5.66
N TYR A 21 -13.60 -20.92 -6.64
CA TYR A 21 -15.00 -21.27 -6.86
C TYR A 21 -15.61 -22.00 -5.66
N PHE A 22 -14.79 -22.78 -4.95
CA PHE A 22 -15.21 -23.42 -3.71
C PHE A 22 -15.47 -22.41 -2.59
N SER A 23 -14.61 -21.40 -2.43
CA SER A 23 -14.79 -20.35 -1.41
C SER A 23 -15.99 -19.44 -1.67
N LEU A 24 -16.49 -19.39 -2.90
CA LEU A 24 -17.64 -18.58 -3.31
C LEU A 24 -19.00 -19.29 -3.18
N ARG A 25 -19.03 -20.53 -2.67
CA ARG A 25 -20.29 -21.24 -2.43
C ARG A 25 -21.09 -20.61 -1.29
N ASP A 26 -22.41 -20.80 -1.33
CA ASP A 26 -23.35 -20.20 -0.37
C ASP A 26 -23.04 -20.54 1.09
N ASP A 27 -22.52 -21.74 1.36
CA ASP A 27 -22.10 -22.20 2.68
C ASP A 27 -20.92 -21.41 3.27
N TYR A 28 -20.12 -20.75 2.43
CA TYR A 28 -19.01 -19.87 2.87
C TYR A 28 -19.33 -18.38 2.77
N SER A 29 -20.53 -17.98 2.36
CA SER A 29 -20.93 -16.57 2.21
C SER A 29 -20.70 -15.72 3.48
N ASN A 30 -21.02 -16.28 4.65
CA ASN A 30 -20.79 -15.64 5.94
C ASN A 30 -19.29 -15.50 6.25
N GLU A 31 -18.49 -16.50 5.93
CA GLU A 31 -17.04 -16.49 6.15
C GLU A 31 -16.36 -15.44 5.26
N VAL A 32 -16.72 -15.39 3.97
CA VAL A 32 -16.22 -14.38 3.04
C VAL A 32 -16.62 -12.97 3.50
N SER A 33 -17.84 -12.79 4.00
CA SER A 33 -18.30 -11.49 4.52
C SER A 33 -17.51 -11.05 5.75
N ARG A 34 -17.23 -11.97 6.68
CA ARG A 34 -16.38 -11.70 7.85
C ARG A 34 -14.94 -11.39 7.45
N ALA A 35 -14.38 -12.15 6.52
CA ALA A 35 -13.04 -11.92 5.98
C ALA A 35 -12.92 -10.53 5.36
N LYS A 36 -13.90 -10.12 4.53
CA LYS A 36 -13.96 -8.76 3.94
C LYS A 36 -13.98 -7.68 5.01
N ASN A 37 -14.82 -7.84 6.04
CA ASN A 37 -14.90 -6.87 7.13
C ASN A 37 -13.60 -6.78 7.93
N MET A 38 -12.96 -7.91 8.21
CA MET A 38 -11.67 -7.96 8.91
C MET A 38 -10.57 -7.30 8.09
N PHE A 39 -10.46 -7.65 6.81
CA PHE A 39 -9.50 -7.08 5.88
C PHE A 39 -9.70 -5.56 5.75
N LYS A 40 -10.94 -5.12 5.54
CA LYS A 40 -11.31 -3.71 5.46
C LYS A 40 -11.02 -2.95 6.76
N THR A 41 -11.36 -3.49 7.92
CA THR A 41 -11.08 -2.83 9.22
C THR A 41 -9.57 -2.62 9.43
N ILE A 42 -8.76 -3.58 9.01
CA ILE A 42 -7.30 -3.50 9.13
C ILE A 42 -6.74 -2.51 8.10
N ILE A 43 -7.33 -2.43 6.91
CA ILE A 43 -6.99 -1.44 5.88
C ILE A 43 -7.37 -0.02 6.30
N GLU A 44 -8.61 0.21 6.72
CA GLU A 44 -9.13 1.54 7.11
C GLU A 44 -8.43 2.09 8.35
N ARG A 45 -8.11 1.25 9.35
CA ARG A 45 -7.41 1.71 10.56
C ARG A 45 -6.01 2.23 10.30
N ASN A 46 -5.43 1.83 9.18
CA ASN A 46 -4.06 2.16 8.84
C ASN A 46 -3.95 2.93 7.51
N SER A 47 -5.08 3.42 6.98
CA SER A 47 -5.16 4.17 5.72
C SER A 47 -4.61 3.46 4.48
N TYR A 48 -4.65 2.13 4.45
CA TYR A 48 -4.10 1.36 3.33
C TYR A 48 -4.98 1.46 2.06
N SER A 49 -4.37 1.25 0.89
CA SER A 49 -5.14 1.12 -0.37
C SER A 49 -5.76 -0.27 -0.47
N TYR A 50 -7.06 -0.35 -0.77
CA TYR A 50 -7.75 -1.63 -0.95
C TYR A 50 -7.48 -2.19 -2.34
N ASP A 51 -6.55 -3.12 -2.45
CA ASP A 51 -6.40 -3.96 -3.65
C ASP A 51 -7.19 -5.27 -3.48
N GLU A 52 -8.18 -5.49 -4.34
CA GLU A 52 -8.99 -6.72 -4.38
C GLU A 52 -8.14 -7.97 -4.64
N LYS A 53 -6.99 -7.84 -5.31
CA LYS A 53 -6.06 -8.96 -5.53
C LYS A 53 -5.45 -9.44 -4.23
N ASN A 54 -4.95 -8.51 -3.42
CA ASN A 54 -4.39 -8.80 -2.09
C ASN A 54 -5.44 -9.43 -1.17
N PHE A 55 -6.70 -8.98 -1.25
CA PHE A 55 -7.79 -9.60 -0.50
C PHE A 55 -7.99 -11.07 -0.89
N THR A 56 -8.01 -11.37 -2.19
CA THR A 56 -8.27 -12.74 -2.68
C THR A 56 -7.17 -13.70 -2.23
N ALA A 57 -5.90 -13.32 -2.38
CA ALA A 57 -4.80 -14.16 -1.91
C ALA A 57 -4.81 -14.33 -0.39
N TRP A 58 -5.02 -13.24 0.36
CA TRP A 58 -5.14 -13.35 1.81
C TRP A 58 -6.29 -14.27 2.24
N LEU A 59 -7.45 -14.13 1.60
CA LEU A 59 -8.64 -14.95 1.86
C LEU A 59 -8.33 -16.43 1.68
N LEU A 60 -7.73 -16.82 0.56
CA LEU A 60 -7.55 -18.24 0.25
C LEU A 60 -6.47 -18.91 1.11
N TRP A 61 -5.34 -18.23 1.37
CA TRP A 61 -4.20 -18.81 2.06
C TRP A 61 -4.20 -18.61 3.58
N ASP A 62 -4.61 -17.44 4.06
CA ASP A 62 -4.31 -17.03 5.44
C ASP A 62 -5.54 -16.82 6.30
N TYR A 63 -6.68 -16.45 5.70
CA TYR A 63 -7.93 -16.36 6.46
C TYR A 63 -8.29 -17.73 7.05
N LYS A 64 -8.46 -17.77 8.37
CA LYS A 64 -8.86 -18.98 9.08
C LYS A 64 -10.37 -18.98 9.28
N LEU A 65 -11.00 -20.00 8.71
CA LEU A 65 -12.41 -20.34 8.91
C LEU A 65 -12.68 -20.66 10.39
N GLU A 66 -13.95 -20.76 10.79
CA GLU A 66 -14.34 -21.20 12.14
C GLU A 66 -13.71 -22.55 12.54
N ASN A 67 -13.49 -23.44 11.58
CA ASN A 67 -12.86 -24.74 11.80
C ASN A 67 -11.32 -24.69 11.84
N LYS A 68 -10.72 -23.49 11.78
CA LYS A 68 -9.28 -23.19 11.78
C LYS A 68 -8.51 -23.56 10.51
N ASN A 69 -9.18 -24.07 9.47
CA ASN A 69 -8.57 -24.27 8.17
C ASN A 69 -8.55 -22.96 7.37
N ASN A 70 -7.62 -22.82 6.43
CA ASN A 70 -7.78 -21.93 5.28
C ASN A 70 -8.57 -22.62 4.15
N PHE A 71 -8.86 -21.91 3.06
CA PHE A 71 -9.68 -22.48 1.98
C PHE A 71 -8.98 -23.61 1.22
N PHE A 72 -7.65 -23.63 1.11
CA PHE A 72 -6.93 -24.76 0.51
C PHE A 72 -7.04 -26.03 1.36
N GLU A 73 -6.80 -25.90 2.66
CA GLU A 73 -6.92 -26.98 3.65
C GLU A 73 -8.36 -27.52 3.68
N GLU A 74 -9.35 -26.61 3.63
CA GLU A 74 -10.76 -26.96 3.63
C GLU A 74 -11.21 -27.64 2.32
N TYR A 75 -10.73 -27.12 1.18
CA TYR A 75 -10.97 -27.73 -0.13
C TYR A 75 -10.39 -29.15 -0.18
N LYS A 76 -9.16 -29.34 0.32
CA LYS A 76 -8.53 -30.66 0.46
C LYS A 76 -9.38 -31.58 1.34
N ARG A 77 -9.85 -31.09 2.49
CA ARG A 77 -10.66 -31.88 3.44
C ARG A 77 -11.95 -32.41 2.81
N ILE A 78 -12.65 -31.57 2.04
CA ILE A 78 -13.96 -31.93 1.46
C ILE A 78 -13.84 -32.68 0.13
N ASN A 79 -12.89 -32.27 -0.72
CA ASN A 79 -12.79 -32.77 -2.09
C ASN A 79 -11.61 -33.71 -2.32
N GLY A 80 -10.72 -33.91 -1.35
CA GLY A 80 -9.43 -34.62 -1.51
C GLY A 80 -9.51 -35.95 -2.24
N ASN A 81 -10.53 -36.77 -1.97
CA ASN A 81 -10.73 -38.07 -2.61
C ASN A 81 -11.11 -38.01 -4.09
N LYS A 82 -11.47 -36.83 -4.60
CA LYS A 82 -11.87 -36.57 -6.00
C LYS A 82 -10.78 -35.86 -6.80
N ILE A 83 -9.69 -35.45 -6.15
CA ILE A 83 -8.62 -34.68 -6.78
C ILE A 83 -7.63 -35.66 -7.40
N ILE A 84 -7.29 -35.44 -8.67
CA ILE A 84 -6.26 -36.25 -9.34
C ILE A 84 -4.88 -35.96 -8.74
N LYS A 85 -3.97 -36.94 -8.79
CA LYS A 85 -2.66 -36.87 -8.12
C LYS A 85 -1.89 -35.57 -8.38
N ASN A 86 -1.78 -35.12 -9.63
CA ASN A 86 -1.04 -33.89 -9.94
C ASN A 86 -1.62 -32.64 -9.27
N GLN A 87 -2.95 -32.53 -9.24
CA GLN A 87 -3.63 -31.41 -8.58
C GLN A 87 -3.53 -31.52 -7.06
N TYR A 88 -3.52 -32.74 -6.53
CA TYR A 88 -3.32 -32.97 -5.11
C TYR A 88 -1.91 -32.56 -4.68
N ASP A 89 -0.89 -32.96 -5.42
CA ASP A 89 0.50 -32.57 -5.17
C ASP A 89 0.66 -31.03 -5.21
N MET A 90 -0.02 -30.37 -6.17
CA MET A 90 -0.02 -28.91 -6.28
C MET A 90 -0.73 -28.27 -5.09
N LEU A 91 -1.89 -28.78 -4.71
CA LEU A 91 -2.66 -28.32 -3.55
C LEU A 91 -1.83 -28.41 -2.26
N GLU A 92 -1.12 -29.52 -2.03
CA GLU A 92 -0.20 -29.64 -0.89
C GLU A 92 0.88 -28.56 -0.91
N SER A 93 1.46 -28.32 -2.08
CA SER A 93 2.53 -27.34 -2.25
C SER A 93 2.03 -25.92 -1.96
N LEU A 94 0.80 -25.59 -2.40
CA LEU A 94 0.14 -24.31 -2.11
C LEU A 94 -0.15 -24.15 -0.61
N ILE A 95 -0.66 -25.18 0.07
CA ILE A 95 -0.93 -25.19 1.52
C ILE A 95 0.35 -24.96 2.33
N ASN A 96 1.45 -25.56 1.90
CA ASN A 96 2.72 -25.49 2.61
C ASN A 96 3.44 -24.15 2.43
N SER A 97 3.15 -23.42 1.35
CA SER A 97 3.72 -22.10 1.12
C SER A 97 3.27 -21.07 2.17
N TYR A 98 4.04 -20.01 2.33
CA TYR A 98 3.72 -18.87 3.19
C TYR A 98 4.17 -17.57 2.52
N LEU A 99 3.49 -16.47 2.83
CA LEU A 99 3.87 -15.13 2.40
C LEU A 99 5.17 -14.74 3.09
N SER A 100 6.14 -14.17 2.39
CA SER A 100 7.34 -13.61 3.01
C SER A 100 7.87 -12.45 2.20
N ILE A 101 8.89 -11.78 2.74
CA ILE A 101 9.65 -10.76 2.03
C ILE A 101 11.02 -11.35 1.70
N TYR A 102 11.37 -11.31 0.43
CA TYR A 102 12.60 -11.88 -0.10
C TYR A 102 13.50 -10.80 -0.68
N GLU A 103 14.79 -10.94 -0.43
CA GLU A 103 15.83 -10.19 -1.13
C GLU A 103 16.27 -10.98 -2.37
N PHE A 104 16.40 -10.28 -3.50
CA PHE A 104 16.79 -10.88 -4.76
C PHE A 104 18.30 -10.80 -4.98
N GLU A 105 18.95 -11.93 -5.23
CA GLU A 105 20.36 -12.00 -5.60
C GLU A 105 20.55 -12.64 -6.99
N PHE A 106 21.23 -11.91 -7.89
CA PHE A 106 21.69 -12.46 -9.16
C PHE A 106 23.04 -13.13 -8.97
N HIS A 107 23.14 -14.44 -9.22
CA HIS A 107 24.42 -15.14 -9.28
C HIS A 107 24.61 -15.75 -10.67
N LYS A 108 25.27 -14.97 -11.54
CA LYS A 108 25.54 -15.30 -12.96
C LYS A 108 24.28 -15.53 -13.80
N LYS A 109 23.67 -16.72 -13.69
CA LYS A 109 22.50 -17.21 -14.44
C LYS A 109 21.43 -17.83 -13.53
N ASP A 110 21.74 -18.00 -12.26
CA ASP A 110 20.81 -18.54 -11.28
C ASP A 110 20.23 -17.38 -10.47
N GLU A 111 18.91 -17.39 -10.35
CA GLU A 111 18.15 -16.43 -9.58
C GLU A 111 17.88 -17.02 -8.19
N LYS A 112 18.17 -16.23 -7.16
CA LYS A 112 18.09 -16.66 -5.77
C LYS A 112 17.29 -15.66 -4.96
N LEU A 113 16.39 -16.18 -4.15
CA LEU A 113 15.64 -15.43 -3.15
C LEU A 113 16.16 -15.76 -1.76
N ILE A 114 16.37 -14.73 -0.95
CA ILE A 114 16.74 -14.86 0.46
C ILE A 114 15.59 -14.31 1.29
N ASP A 115 14.93 -15.17 2.06
CA ASP A 115 13.90 -14.75 3.01
C ASP A 115 14.55 -13.84 4.07
N ILE A 116 14.14 -12.58 4.15
CA ILE A 116 14.79 -11.60 5.04
C ILE A 116 14.55 -11.91 6.51
N PHE A 117 13.53 -12.70 6.84
CA PHE A 117 13.22 -13.10 8.21
C PHE A 117 13.95 -14.41 8.54
N SER A 118 13.70 -15.47 7.79
CA SER A 118 14.26 -16.79 8.12
C SER A 118 15.71 -16.98 7.68
N LYS A 119 16.23 -16.09 6.83
CA LYS A 119 17.54 -16.20 6.13
C LYS A 119 17.64 -17.45 5.25
N LYS A 120 16.53 -18.11 4.96
CA LYS A 120 16.48 -19.26 4.06
C LYS A 120 16.74 -18.80 2.64
N GLU A 121 17.62 -19.51 1.96
CA GLU A 121 17.97 -19.29 0.57
C GLU A 121 17.19 -20.24 -0.33
N LEU A 122 16.64 -19.71 -1.43
CA LEU A 122 15.79 -20.44 -2.37
C LEU A 122 16.27 -20.16 -3.80
N ASN A 123 16.70 -21.20 -4.51
CA ASN A 123 16.93 -21.11 -5.95
C ASN A 123 15.58 -21.18 -6.66
N ILE A 124 15.28 -20.20 -7.50
CA ILE A 124 14.00 -20.14 -8.23
C ILE A 124 14.20 -20.53 -9.69
N LYS A 125 13.22 -21.27 -10.23
CA LYS A 125 13.25 -21.75 -11.61
C LYS A 125 12.76 -20.71 -12.63
N ARG A 126 11.99 -19.73 -12.14
CA ARG A 126 11.32 -18.73 -12.96
C ARG A 126 12.10 -17.43 -12.94
N SER A 127 12.35 -16.88 -14.14
CA SER A 127 12.89 -15.53 -14.25
C SER A 127 11.83 -14.48 -13.93
N ILE A 128 12.05 -13.70 -12.88
CA ILE A 128 11.17 -12.57 -12.54
C ILE A 128 11.75 -11.33 -13.22
N LYS A 129 11.30 -11.09 -14.46
CA LYS A 129 11.87 -10.07 -15.36
C LYS A 129 11.78 -8.63 -14.84
N GLU A 130 10.94 -8.39 -13.83
CA GLU A 130 10.61 -7.05 -13.33
C GLU A 130 11.30 -6.70 -12.00
N ILE A 131 12.11 -7.60 -11.44
CA ILE A 131 12.79 -7.39 -10.15
C ILE A 131 14.27 -7.06 -10.37
N ASN A 132 14.70 -5.93 -9.82
CA ASN A 132 16.09 -5.50 -9.80
C ASN A 132 16.78 -5.93 -8.49
N SER A 133 18.11 -5.88 -8.46
CA SER A 133 18.88 -6.22 -7.24
C SER A 133 18.66 -5.28 -6.05
N ASN A 134 18.04 -4.12 -6.31
CA ASN A 134 17.66 -3.12 -5.31
C ASN A 134 16.22 -3.25 -4.84
N ASP A 135 15.54 -4.34 -5.22
CA ASP A 135 14.16 -4.56 -4.84
C ASP A 135 14.06 -5.67 -3.79
N LEU A 136 12.99 -5.60 -3.00
CA LEU A 136 12.49 -6.69 -2.18
C LEU A 136 11.20 -7.20 -2.79
N LEU A 137 10.98 -8.50 -2.64
CA LEU A 137 9.79 -9.18 -3.13
C LEU A 137 8.92 -9.60 -1.96
N LEU A 138 7.76 -8.98 -1.79
CA LEU A 138 6.69 -9.52 -0.94
C LEU A 138 5.87 -10.50 -1.78
N GLY A 139 5.95 -11.79 -1.47
CA GLY A 139 5.26 -12.80 -2.26
C GLY A 139 5.30 -14.19 -1.65
N ARG A 140 4.86 -15.19 -2.42
CA ARG A 140 4.88 -16.61 -2.03
C ARG A 140 5.78 -17.41 -2.95
N VAL A 141 6.60 -18.25 -2.33
CA VAL A 141 7.38 -19.26 -3.03
C VAL A 141 6.77 -20.63 -2.76
N VAL A 142 6.48 -21.35 -3.83
CA VAL A 142 5.92 -22.71 -3.80
C VAL A 142 6.99 -23.69 -4.23
N GLU A 143 7.33 -24.62 -3.35
CA GLU A 143 8.16 -25.77 -3.72
C GLU A 143 7.25 -26.83 -4.36
N PHE A 144 7.48 -27.14 -5.63
CA PHE A 144 6.74 -28.17 -6.34
C PHE A 144 7.71 -29.10 -7.08
N ARG A 145 7.72 -30.39 -6.67
CA ARG A 145 8.61 -31.43 -7.24
C ARG A 145 10.10 -31.10 -7.12
N GLY A 146 10.50 -30.49 -6.01
CA GLY A 146 11.90 -30.15 -5.69
C GLY A 146 12.41 -28.88 -6.37
N GLU A 147 11.52 -28.08 -6.95
CA GLU A 147 11.82 -26.83 -7.64
C GLU A 147 11.00 -25.71 -7.00
N ASN A 148 11.55 -24.51 -6.87
CA ASN A 148 10.85 -23.37 -6.28
C ASN A 148 10.31 -22.44 -7.37
N PHE A 149 9.04 -22.06 -7.23
CA PHE A 149 8.33 -21.15 -8.12
C PHE A 149 7.78 -19.98 -7.33
N VAL A 150 7.91 -18.77 -7.89
CA VAL A 150 7.26 -17.58 -7.36
C VAL A 150 5.88 -17.46 -7.99
N LEU A 151 4.86 -17.28 -7.16
CA LEU A 151 3.49 -17.03 -7.63
C LEU A 151 3.37 -15.63 -8.23
N ASP A 152 2.45 -15.44 -9.18
CA ASP A 152 2.25 -14.16 -9.88
C ASP A 152 1.71 -13.03 -9.00
N ASP A 153 1.16 -13.36 -7.83
CA ASP A 153 0.67 -12.37 -6.87
C ASP A 153 1.79 -11.95 -5.92
N TYR A 154 2.56 -10.96 -6.35
CA TYR A 154 3.66 -10.39 -5.59
C TYR A 154 3.69 -8.86 -5.66
N LEU A 155 4.29 -8.24 -4.65
CA LEU A 155 4.57 -6.81 -4.57
C LEU A 155 6.08 -6.57 -4.55
N ILE A 156 6.51 -5.52 -5.23
CA ILE A 156 7.90 -5.06 -5.23
C ILE A 156 8.02 -3.91 -4.25
N LEU A 157 8.98 -4.00 -3.32
CA LEU A 157 9.24 -2.99 -2.30
C LEU A 157 10.68 -2.48 -2.43
N ASP A 158 10.92 -1.22 -2.06
CA ASP A 158 12.27 -0.67 -2.05
C ASP A 158 13.13 -1.30 -0.94
N LYS A 159 14.31 -1.81 -1.32
CA LYS A 159 15.30 -2.40 -0.42
C LYS A 159 15.84 -1.45 0.64
N ALA A 160 15.73 -0.13 0.45
CA ALA A 160 16.05 0.85 1.48
C ALA A 160 15.31 0.58 2.81
N PHE A 161 14.10 0.00 2.74
CA PHE A 161 13.28 -0.31 3.92
C PHE A 161 13.62 -1.64 4.59
N ARG A 162 14.50 -2.47 4.01
CA ARG A 162 14.81 -3.84 4.48
C ARG A 162 15.07 -3.90 5.99
N ASN A 163 15.95 -3.05 6.49
CA ASN A 163 16.36 -3.08 7.90
C ASN A 163 15.22 -2.64 8.84
N SER A 164 14.42 -1.67 8.41
CA SER A 164 13.24 -1.20 9.16
C SER A 164 12.16 -2.27 9.24
N ILE A 165 11.89 -2.95 8.11
CA ILE A 165 10.98 -4.10 8.04
C ILE A 165 11.46 -5.22 8.96
N GLU A 166 12.72 -5.63 8.83
CA GLU A 166 13.30 -6.73 9.61
C GLU A 166 13.23 -6.44 11.13
N LYS A 167 13.61 -5.22 11.54
CA LYS A 167 13.52 -4.80 12.94
C LYS A 167 12.08 -4.83 13.47
N SER A 168 11.14 -4.21 12.76
CA SER A 168 9.73 -4.16 13.15
C SER A 168 9.10 -5.55 13.24
N PHE A 169 9.44 -6.43 12.29
CA PHE A 169 9.03 -7.82 12.31
C PHE A 169 9.52 -8.54 13.56
N TYR A 170 10.81 -8.47 13.88
CA TYR A 170 11.38 -9.16 15.03
C TYR A 170 10.88 -8.62 16.37
N GLU A 171 10.59 -7.32 16.47
CA GLU A 171 9.94 -6.74 17.66
C GLU A 171 8.54 -7.34 17.87
N LYS A 172 7.72 -7.41 16.81
CA LYS A 172 6.38 -8.03 16.88
C LYS A 172 6.44 -9.53 17.13
N PHE A 173 7.36 -10.25 16.48
CA PHE A 173 7.54 -11.68 16.68
C PHE A 173 7.99 -12.02 18.10
N LYS A 174 8.91 -11.23 18.68
CA LYS A 174 9.32 -11.37 20.07
C LYS A 174 8.13 -11.17 21.02
N ASN A 175 7.37 -10.10 20.84
CA ASN A 175 6.17 -9.83 21.64
C ASN A 175 5.12 -10.95 21.50
N TYR A 176 5.01 -11.56 20.32
CA TYR A 176 4.13 -12.70 20.08
C TYR A 176 4.59 -13.95 20.85
N LYS A 177 5.88 -14.29 20.74
CA LYS A 177 6.51 -15.40 21.46
C LYS A 177 6.36 -15.29 22.97
N GLU A 178 6.55 -14.10 23.52
CA GLU A 178 6.38 -13.85 24.97
C GLU A 178 4.95 -14.15 25.44
N LYS A 179 3.94 -13.95 24.59
CA LYS A 179 2.52 -14.18 24.92
C LYS A 179 2.04 -15.61 24.64
N LYS A 180 2.61 -16.28 23.63
CA LYS A 180 2.09 -17.53 23.06
C LYS A 180 3.03 -18.73 23.20
N GLY A 181 4.29 -18.51 23.57
CA GLY A 181 5.29 -19.56 23.77
C GLY A 181 6.24 -19.73 22.57
N ILE A 182 6.72 -20.95 22.36
CA ILE A 182 7.65 -21.28 21.28
C ILE A 182 6.88 -21.34 19.95
N TYR A 183 7.25 -20.47 19.01
CA TYR A 183 6.67 -20.39 17.67
C TYR A 183 7.79 -20.30 16.63
N GLU A 184 7.58 -20.89 15.46
CA GLU A 184 8.46 -20.69 14.31
C GLU A 184 8.08 -19.42 13.52
N ILE A 185 9.03 -18.85 12.79
CA ILE A 185 8.79 -17.66 11.95
C ILE A 185 7.67 -17.93 10.94
N GLN A 186 7.68 -19.10 10.31
CA GLN A 186 6.71 -19.47 9.28
C GLN A 186 5.28 -19.54 9.85
N GLU A 187 5.12 -20.14 11.03
CA GLU A 187 3.82 -20.22 11.72
C GLU A 187 3.33 -18.83 12.11
N PHE A 188 4.22 -18.00 12.67
CA PHE A 188 3.88 -16.62 13.01
C PHE A 188 3.41 -15.84 11.79
N VAL A 189 4.09 -15.98 10.66
CA VAL A 189 3.70 -15.29 9.42
C VAL A 189 2.38 -15.82 8.88
N LYS A 190 2.14 -17.14 8.88
CA LYS A 190 0.84 -17.71 8.46
C LYS A 190 -0.34 -17.20 9.31
N GLU A 191 -0.13 -16.96 10.60
CA GLU A 191 -1.16 -16.42 11.49
C GLU A 191 -1.30 -14.89 11.44
N ASN A 192 -0.30 -14.18 10.91
CA ASN A 192 -0.21 -12.73 10.97
C ASN A 192 0.18 -12.12 9.61
N SER A 193 -0.21 -12.73 8.48
CA SER A 193 0.25 -12.30 7.15
C SER A 193 -0.15 -10.87 6.78
N LEU A 194 -1.24 -10.34 7.35
CA LEU A 194 -1.62 -8.93 7.24
C LEU A 194 -0.56 -7.96 7.79
N LEU A 195 0.33 -8.42 8.68
CA LEU A 195 1.49 -7.65 9.10
C LEU A 195 2.43 -7.37 7.91
N LEU A 196 2.62 -8.33 7.01
CA LEU A 196 3.53 -8.15 5.89
C LEU A 196 2.93 -7.18 4.85
N TYR A 197 1.63 -7.30 4.58
CA TYR A 197 0.91 -6.32 3.76
C TYR A 197 1.00 -4.91 4.37
N SER A 198 0.89 -4.77 5.71
CA SER A 198 1.08 -3.46 6.34
C SER A 198 2.45 -2.83 6.12
N PHE A 199 3.51 -3.63 5.94
CA PHE A 199 4.81 -3.08 5.60
C PHE A 199 4.83 -2.54 4.16
N ALA A 200 4.24 -3.29 3.22
CA ALA A 200 4.13 -2.86 1.84
C ALA A 200 3.35 -1.55 1.72
N ASP A 201 2.22 -1.45 2.42
CA ASP A 201 1.38 -0.25 2.38
C ASP A 201 2.08 0.97 3.00
N ILE A 202 2.77 0.82 4.15
CA ILE A 202 3.55 1.91 4.75
C ILE A 202 4.64 2.38 3.78
N ILE A 203 5.28 1.44 3.07
CA ILE A 203 6.33 1.76 2.09
C ILE A 203 5.73 2.48 0.89
N ASP A 204 4.58 2.02 0.38
CA ASP A 204 3.87 2.66 -0.73
C ASP A 204 3.40 4.08 -0.34
N ASP A 205 2.88 4.27 0.87
CA ASP A 205 2.52 5.59 1.40
C ASP A 205 3.74 6.51 1.54
N LEU A 206 4.87 5.97 2.03
CA LEU A 206 6.12 6.73 2.12
C LEU A 206 6.69 7.04 0.74
N ALA A 207 6.59 6.12 -0.21
CA ALA A 207 7.01 6.32 -1.59
C ALA A 207 6.12 7.35 -2.28
N LYS A 208 4.80 7.31 -2.07
CA LYS A 208 3.84 8.32 -2.55
C LYS A 208 4.15 9.68 -1.95
N LYS A 209 4.41 9.78 -0.65
CA LYS A 209 4.83 11.04 0.00
C LYS A 209 6.18 11.51 -0.52
N GLN A 210 7.14 10.60 -0.72
CA GLN A 210 8.43 10.94 -1.33
C GLN A 210 8.30 11.31 -2.80
N VAL A 211 7.30 10.81 -3.52
CA VAL A 211 6.96 11.20 -4.90
C VAL A 211 6.11 12.47 -4.89
N GLU A 212 5.36 12.78 -3.85
CA GLU A 212 4.78 14.10 -3.64
C GLU A 212 5.87 15.13 -3.29
N ASP A 213 6.93 14.70 -2.58
CA ASP A 213 8.11 15.50 -2.26
C ASP A 213 9.12 15.58 -3.43
N ASN A 214 9.22 14.55 -4.30
CA ASN A 214 10.19 14.45 -5.41
C ASN A 214 9.57 14.57 -6.82
N ASN A 215 8.25 14.46 -6.99
CA ASN A 215 7.62 15.13 -8.12
C ASN A 215 7.90 16.60 -7.86
N GLU A 216 8.65 17.23 -8.76
CA GLU A 216 8.94 18.65 -8.77
C GLU A 216 7.82 19.41 -8.04
N TYR A 217 8.11 19.98 -6.87
CA TYR A 217 7.18 20.82 -6.12
C TYR A 217 6.82 21.98 -7.05
N SER A 218 5.81 21.73 -7.90
CA SER A 218 5.47 22.57 -9.03
C SER A 218 4.11 23.14 -8.71
N VAL A 219 4.11 24.30 -8.08
CA VAL A 219 2.89 24.95 -7.60
C VAL A 219 2.56 26.13 -8.50
N PHE A 220 1.27 26.28 -8.78
CA PHE A 220 0.74 27.52 -9.34
C PHE A 220 0.49 28.47 -8.18
N GLN A 221 1.36 29.48 -8.07
CA GLN A 221 1.31 30.47 -7.01
C GLN A 221 0.73 31.78 -7.54
N SER A 222 -0.23 32.34 -6.80
CA SER A 222 -0.75 33.70 -7.05
C SER A 222 -0.41 34.61 -5.88
N ASN A 223 0.29 35.70 -6.18
CA ASN A 223 0.77 36.66 -5.20
C ASN A 223 -0.12 37.90 -5.18
N TYR A 224 -0.49 38.34 -3.98
CA TYR A 224 -1.31 39.53 -3.75
C TYR A 224 -0.65 40.46 -2.71
N ALA A 225 -0.72 41.76 -2.96
CA ALA A 225 -0.47 42.79 -1.96
C ALA A 225 -1.72 42.94 -1.09
N VAL A 226 -1.54 42.89 0.22
CA VAL A 226 -2.62 43.06 1.21
C VAL A 226 -2.66 44.51 1.67
N LEU A 227 -3.74 45.21 1.34
CA LEU A 227 -3.96 46.61 1.70
C LEU A 227 -4.58 46.76 3.09
N ASN A 228 -5.29 45.73 3.57
CA ASN A 228 -5.88 45.69 4.90
C ASN A 228 -5.79 44.29 5.51
N HIS A 229 -4.71 44.03 6.24
CA HIS A 229 -4.42 42.72 6.82
C HIS A 229 -5.53 42.20 7.75
N ASN A 230 -6.01 43.02 8.67
CA ASN A 230 -7.02 42.60 9.63
C ASN A 230 -8.33 42.20 8.95
N PHE A 231 -8.73 42.93 7.91
CA PHE A 231 -9.92 42.58 7.15
C PHE A 231 -9.77 41.22 6.45
N ILE A 232 -8.64 40.99 5.77
CA ILE A 232 -8.40 39.72 5.08
C ILE A 232 -8.34 38.56 6.07
N TYR A 233 -7.65 38.73 7.18
CA TYR A 233 -7.55 37.72 8.22
C TYR A 233 -8.93 37.30 8.76
N GLU A 234 -9.81 38.26 9.09
CA GLU A 234 -11.17 37.95 9.54
C GLU A 234 -12.01 37.32 8.41
N ALA A 235 -11.91 37.85 7.19
CA ALA A 235 -12.66 37.32 6.06
C ALA A 235 -12.29 35.85 5.74
N LEU A 236 -11.02 35.48 5.87
CA LEU A 236 -10.57 34.09 5.73
C LEU A 236 -11.12 33.19 6.85
N LEU A 237 -11.17 33.68 8.09
CA LEU A 237 -11.72 32.92 9.23
C LEU A 237 -13.23 32.72 9.16
N GLU A 238 -13.96 33.68 8.62
CA GLU A 238 -15.42 33.62 8.51
C GLU A 238 -15.91 32.76 7.32
N ASN A 239 -15.02 32.45 6.37
CA ASN A 239 -15.40 31.67 5.20
C ASN A 239 -15.50 30.17 5.52
N LYS A 240 -16.70 29.59 5.34
CA LYS A 240 -16.99 28.17 5.58
C LYS A 240 -16.13 27.16 4.81
N ASN A 241 -15.52 27.59 3.70
CA ASN A 241 -14.68 26.77 2.83
C ASN A 241 -13.18 27.00 3.06
N ILE A 242 -12.80 27.83 4.03
CA ILE A 242 -11.40 28.11 4.37
C ILE A 242 -11.19 27.76 5.83
N GLU A 243 -10.18 26.96 6.12
CA GLU A 243 -9.85 26.52 7.47
C GLU A 243 -8.44 26.98 7.84
N LEU A 244 -8.30 27.59 9.02
CA LEU A 244 -6.98 27.90 9.57
C LEU A 244 -6.30 26.59 9.98
N ASP A 245 -5.14 26.32 9.40
CA ASP A 245 -4.35 25.13 9.71
C ASP A 245 -3.42 25.41 10.90
N TYR A 246 -2.46 26.32 10.73
CA TYR A 246 -1.55 26.72 11.80
C TYR A 246 -1.04 28.16 11.65
N ARG A 247 -0.25 28.60 12.65
CA ARG A 247 0.43 29.90 12.66
C ARG A 247 1.89 29.74 13.02
N GLU A 248 2.74 30.46 12.31
CA GLU A 248 4.18 30.46 12.56
C GLU A 248 4.77 31.83 12.19
N ASN A 249 5.66 32.39 13.01
CA ASN A 249 6.47 33.57 12.68
C ASN A 249 5.72 34.80 12.10
N ASN A 250 4.48 35.06 12.54
CA ASN A 250 3.53 36.09 12.04
C ASN A 250 2.85 35.77 10.70
N SER A 251 3.00 34.56 10.20
CA SER A 251 2.23 34.01 9.10
C SER A 251 1.04 33.21 9.63
N SER A 252 -0.08 33.28 8.92
CA SER A 252 -1.23 32.40 9.13
C SER A 252 -1.44 31.56 7.87
N TYR A 253 -1.54 30.25 8.05
CA TYR A 253 -1.66 29.27 6.99
C TYR A 253 -3.08 28.70 6.98
N TYR A 254 -3.70 28.65 5.81
CA TYR A 254 -5.08 28.19 5.65
C TYR A 254 -5.17 27.17 4.52
N ILE A 255 -6.12 26.25 4.66
CA ILE A 255 -6.50 25.31 3.59
C ILE A 255 -7.83 25.75 3.00
N MET A 256 -7.88 25.93 1.69
CA MET A 256 -9.09 26.24 0.93
C MET A 256 -9.71 24.98 0.32
N TYR A 257 -11.03 24.87 0.41
CA TYR A 257 -11.79 23.75 -0.15
C TYR A 257 -12.83 24.18 -1.20
N GLU A 258 -13.12 23.28 -2.13
CA GLU A 258 -14.31 23.31 -2.98
C GLU A 258 -15.49 22.70 -2.21
N GLU A 259 -16.65 23.38 -2.27
CA GLU A 259 -17.97 22.90 -1.81
C GLU A 259 -17.99 21.99 -0.56
N GLU A 260 -18.18 22.58 0.63
CA GLU A 260 -18.41 21.81 1.88
C GLU A 260 -17.28 20.82 2.22
N LYS A 261 -16.03 21.21 1.94
CA LYS A 261 -14.81 20.44 2.29
C LYS A 261 -14.63 19.12 1.55
N LYS A 262 -15.19 18.97 0.34
CA LYS A 262 -15.06 17.72 -0.43
C LYS A 262 -13.75 17.59 -1.20
N LYS A 263 -13.16 18.71 -1.63
CA LYS A 263 -11.90 18.74 -2.39
C LYS A 263 -11.05 19.92 -1.91
N ILE A 264 -9.75 19.72 -1.74
CA ILE A 264 -8.81 20.83 -1.49
C ILE A 264 -8.56 21.57 -2.81
N LEU A 265 -8.66 22.90 -2.78
CA LEU A 265 -8.31 23.77 -3.90
C LEU A 265 -6.86 24.25 -3.80
N GLY A 266 -6.39 24.56 -2.59
CA GLY A 266 -5.04 25.04 -2.38
C GLY A 266 -4.80 25.55 -0.97
N GLU A 267 -3.59 26.01 -0.74
CA GLU A 267 -3.16 26.63 0.51
C GLU A 267 -3.11 28.14 0.36
N ILE A 268 -3.35 28.85 1.46
CA ILE A 268 -3.27 30.30 1.53
C ILE A 268 -2.30 30.67 2.63
N VAL A 269 -1.30 31.50 2.31
CA VAL A 269 -0.39 32.07 3.28
C VAL A 269 -0.69 33.56 3.41
N LEU A 270 -1.08 33.99 4.61
CA LEU A 270 -1.23 35.41 4.93
C LEU A 270 -0.09 35.85 5.83
N PHE A 271 0.77 36.72 5.31
CA PHE A 271 1.92 37.28 6.04
C PHE A 271 2.00 38.79 5.84
N LYS A 272 1.71 39.56 6.88
CA LYS A 272 1.74 41.04 6.88
C LYS A 272 0.99 41.63 5.66
N ASP A 273 1.71 42.25 4.74
CA ASP A 273 1.23 42.91 3.53
C ASP A 273 1.22 42.01 2.29
N LYS A 274 1.36 40.68 2.48
CA LYS A 274 1.34 39.68 1.42
C LYS A 274 0.30 38.59 1.68
N LEU A 275 -0.39 38.19 0.62
CA LEU A 275 -1.21 36.98 0.56
C LEU A 275 -0.75 36.14 -0.63
N GLU A 276 -0.51 34.85 -0.37
CA GLU A 276 -0.11 33.86 -1.37
C GLU A 276 -1.19 32.80 -1.45
N ILE A 277 -1.49 32.33 -2.66
CA ILE A 277 -2.36 31.19 -2.92
C ILE A 277 -1.53 30.16 -3.69
N GLU A 278 -1.44 28.93 -3.20
CA GLU A 278 -0.69 27.86 -3.83
C GLU A 278 -1.60 26.69 -4.19
N CYS A 279 -1.58 26.28 -5.46
CA CYS A 279 -2.42 25.21 -5.97
C CYS A 279 -1.61 24.22 -6.82
N ILE A 280 -2.01 22.96 -6.79
CA ILE A 280 -1.38 21.88 -7.58
C ILE A 280 -1.78 21.89 -9.07
N SER A 281 -2.73 22.73 -9.47
CA SER A 281 -3.16 22.88 -10.87
C SER A 281 -3.59 24.31 -11.19
N GLN A 282 -3.40 24.75 -12.43
CA GLN A 282 -3.86 26.06 -12.90
C GLN A 282 -5.38 26.22 -12.75
N ILE A 283 -6.16 25.16 -12.99
CA ILE A 283 -7.62 25.19 -12.89
C ILE A 283 -8.06 25.47 -11.45
N ASP A 284 -7.39 24.85 -10.47
CA ASP A 284 -7.69 25.07 -9.06
C ASP A 284 -7.18 26.46 -8.59
N ASN A 285 -6.05 26.93 -9.13
CA ASN A 285 -5.56 28.29 -8.91
C ASN A 285 -6.56 29.36 -9.41
N ASP A 286 -7.05 29.25 -10.64
CA ASP A 286 -8.03 30.18 -11.20
C ASP A 286 -9.31 30.26 -10.34
N LYS A 287 -9.78 29.10 -9.85
CA LYS A 287 -10.93 29.03 -8.93
C LYS A 287 -10.62 29.66 -7.58
N ALA A 288 -9.46 29.36 -6.99
CA ALA A 288 -9.06 29.91 -5.70
C ALA A 288 -8.91 31.43 -5.75
N LYS A 289 -8.34 31.97 -6.82
CA LYS A 289 -8.27 33.42 -7.09
C LYS A 289 -9.65 34.05 -7.14
N GLU A 290 -10.58 33.46 -7.89
CA GLU A 290 -11.95 33.98 -7.98
C GLU A 290 -12.64 34.03 -6.61
N ILE A 291 -12.40 33.03 -5.76
CA ILE A 291 -12.92 33.01 -4.38
C ILE A 291 -12.27 34.12 -3.54
N ILE A 292 -10.94 34.23 -3.57
CA ILE A 292 -10.20 35.22 -2.77
C ILE A 292 -10.50 36.64 -3.21
N GLU A 293 -10.55 36.93 -4.51
CA GLU A 293 -10.85 38.28 -5.02
C GLU A 293 -12.27 38.72 -4.68
N LYS A 294 -13.25 37.81 -4.72
CA LYS A 294 -14.62 38.09 -4.25
C LYS A 294 -14.69 38.33 -2.75
N LEU A 295 -13.92 37.59 -1.97
CA LEU A 295 -13.90 37.68 -0.51
C LEU A 295 -13.18 38.93 -0.01
N ALA A 296 -12.05 39.25 -0.63
CA ALA A 296 -11.17 40.34 -0.24
C ALA A 296 -11.60 41.71 -0.80
N ASN A 297 -12.33 41.72 -1.91
CA ASN A 297 -12.71 42.93 -2.64
C ASN A 297 -11.48 43.85 -2.86
N ASP A 298 -11.61 45.15 -2.60
CA ASP A 298 -10.53 46.13 -2.78
C ASP A 298 -9.42 46.06 -1.70
N SER A 299 -9.44 45.06 -0.81
CA SER A 299 -8.45 44.93 0.27
C SER A 299 -7.19 44.15 -0.14
N ILE A 300 -7.16 43.61 -1.36
CA ILE A 300 -5.98 43.03 -1.98
C ILE A 300 -5.75 43.60 -3.38
N LYS A 301 -4.53 43.44 -3.88
CA LYS A 301 -4.17 43.74 -5.27
C LYS A 301 -3.30 42.63 -5.82
N HIS A 302 -3.73 42.02 -6.93
CA HIS A 302 -2.95 40.99 -7.62
C HIS A 302 -1.60 41.57 -8.08
N ILE A 303 -0.53 40.80 -7.87
CA ILE A 303 0.85 41.16 -8.21
C ILE A 303 1.35 40.29 -9.37
N SER A 304 1.35 38.97 -9.19
CA SER A 304 1.90 38.01 -10.15
C SER A 304 1.21 36.66 -10.02
N ASP A 305 1.25 35.91 -11.12
CA ASP A 305 1.02 34.47 -11.13
C ASP A 305 2.33 33.81 -11.56
N GLU A 306 2.76 32.81 -10.83
CA GLU A 306 4.02 32.12 -11.01
C GLU A 306 3.78 30.61 -11.04
N PHE A 307 4.53 29.92 -11.90
CA PHE A 307 4.67 28.48 -11.82
C PHE A 307 6.04 28.23 -11.21
N ILE A 308 6.04 27.82 -9.94
CA ILE A 308 7.25 27.67 -9.15
C ILE A 308 7.57 26.20 -9.12
N THR A 309 8.76 25.85 -9.58
CA THR A 309 9.31 24.50 -9.45
C THR A 309 10.25 24.43 -8.25
N ILE A 310 10.58 23.22 -7.80
CA ILE A 310 11.53 23.02 -6.69
C ILE A 310 12.91 23.63 -6.98
N ASP A 311 13.30 23.72 -8.26
CA ASP A 311 14.55 24.35 -8.69
C ASP A 311 14.53 25.88 -8.53
N ASP A 312 13.35 26.50 -8.46
CA ASP A 312 13.20 27.95 -8.21
C ASP A 312 13.23 28.29 -6.69
N LEU A 313 13.10 27.29 -5.82
CA LEU A 313 13.07 27.42 -4.36
C LEU A 313 14.44 27.18 -3.67
N ILE A 314 15.45 26.70 -4.40
CA ILE A 314 16.81 26.41 -3.92
C ILE A 314 17.78 27.56 -4.24
#